data_AF-A0A9Q9M7I1-F1
#
_entry.id   AF-A0A9Q9M7I1-F1
#
_cell.length_a   1.000
_cell.length_b   1.000
_cell.length_c   1.000
_cell.angle_alpha   90.00
_cell.angle_beta   90.00
_cell.angle_gamma   90.00
#
_symmetry.space_group_name_H-M   'P 1'
#
loop_
_entity.id
_entity.type
_entity.pdbx_description
1 polymer ?
#
loop_
_entity_poly.entity_id
_entity_poly.type
_entity_poly.pdbx_seq_one_letter_code
_entity_poly.pdbx_strand_id
1 'polypeptide(L)'
;MTWNALLLIRRPFQFVVRVFMFISLGAAVVSVVVIFTGTGNEQIDADAPIWARVAASAIMVASYFAWSGISYLFDSALFKLTPEGRTLTLFN
;
A
#
# COMPACT_ATOMS: atom_id res chain seq x y z
N MET A 1 29.98 2.69 7.41
CA MET A 1 29.13 1.87 8.30
C MET A 1 27.64 2.17 8.13
N THR A 2 27.23 3.43 7.96
CA THR A 2 25.84 3.85 7.69
C THR A 2 25.22 3.24 6.43
N TRP A 3 26.03 2.94 5.41
CA TRP A 3 25.59 2.33 4.15
C TRP A 3 25.00 0.92 4.28
N ASN A 4 25.72 0.01 4.96
CA ASN A 4 25.21 -1.35 5.21
C ASN A 4 23.92 -1.32 6.05
N ALA A 5 23.80 -0.38 6.99
CA ALA A 5 22.60 -0.20 7.79
C ALA A 5 21.39 0.26 6.94
N LEU A 6 21.59 1.18 6.00
CA LEU A 6 20.53 1.65 5.08
C LEU A 6 20.05 0.53 4.14
N LEU A 7 20.95 -0.28 3.59
CA LEU A 7 20.59 -1.43 2.76
C LEU A 7 19.85 -2.52 3.56
N LEU A 8 20.26 -2.76 4.81
CA LEU A 8 19.60 -3.69 5.73
C LEU A 8 18.18 -3.26 6.08
N ILE A 9 17.92 -1.94 6.20
CA ILE A 9 16.58 -1.41 6.56
C ILE A 9 15.67 -1.28 5.32
N ARG A 10 16.24 -1.06 4.13
CA ARG A 10 15.46 -0.89 2.89
C ARG A 10 14.56 -2.08 2.58
N ARG A 11 15.13 -3.30 2.57
CA ARG A 11 14.40 -4.54 2.24
C ARG A 11 13.21 -4.81 3.17
N PRO A 12 13.35 -4.79 4.51
CA PRO A 12 12.22 -5.01 5.42
C PRO A 12 11.22 -3.87 5.36
N PHE A 13 11.64 -2.60 5.21
CA PHE A 13 10.70 -1.49 5.07
C PHE A 13 9.85 -1.62 3.78
N GLN A 14 10.48 -1.88 2.64
CA GLN A 14 9.79 -2.12 1.37
C GLN A 14 8.85 -3.33 1.45
N PHE A 15 9.25 -4.38 2.17
CA PHE A 15 8.38 -5.54 2.40
C PHE A 15 7.13 -5.15 3.18
N VAL A 16 7.27 -4.41 4.28
CA VAL A 16 6.14 -3.94 5.09
C VAL A 16 5.19 -3.06 4.27
N VAL A 17 5.72 -2.08 3.53
CA VAL A 17 4.90 -1.20 2.68
C VAL A 17 4.16 -2.03 1.62
N ARG A 18 4.84 -2.99 0.98
CA ARG A 18 4.23 -3.85 -0.04
C ARG A 18 3.13 -4.74 0.54
N VAL A 19 3.30 -5.27 1.76
CA VAL A 19 2.25 -6.02 2.47
C VAL A 19 1.02 -5.14 2.70
N PHE A 20 1.20 -3.91 3.20
CA PHE A 20 0.09 -2.98 3.39
C PHE A 20 -0.60 -2.62 2.07
N MET A 21 0.16 -2.42 0.99
CA MET A 21 -0.42 -2.21 -0.34
C MET A 21 -1.31 -3.39 -0.77
N PHE A 22 -0.86 -4.63 -0.61
CA PHE A 22 -1.67 -5.80 -0.96
C PHE A 22 -2.93 -5.92 -0.11
N ILE A 23 -2.84 -5.64 1.19
CA ILE A 23 -4.00 -5.67 2.09
C ILE A 23 -5.00 -4.59 1.69
N SER A 24 -4.55 -3.35 1.47
CA SER A 24 -5.43 -2.24 1.06
C SER A 24 -6.11 -2.50 -0.29
N LEU A 25 -5.36 -3.04 -1.26
CA LEU A 25 -5.90 -3.39 -2.57
C LEU A 25 -6.92 -4.54 -2.47
N GLY A 26 -6.57 -5.61 -1.76
CA GLY A 26 -7.47 -6.73 -1.51
C GLY A 26 -8.74 -6.29 -0.81
N ALA A 27 -8.61 -5.48 0.23
CA ALA A 27 -9.76 -4.93 0.97
C ALA A 27 -10.64 -4.02 0.09
N ALA A 28 -10.05 -3.20 -0.78
CA ALA A 28 -10.81 -2.37 -1.72
C ALA A 28 -11.59 -3.21 -2.75
N VAL A 29 -10.96 -4.27 -3.29
CA VAL A 29 -11.64 -5.17 -4.23
C VAL A 29 -12.78 -5.91 -3.53
N VAL A 30 -12.53 -6.46 -2.35
CA VAL A 30 -13.53 -7.15 -1.53
C VAL A 30 -14.68 -6.21 -1.18
N SER A 31 -14.40 -4.98 -0.78
CA SER A 31 -15.45 -4.01 -0.42
C SER A 31 -16.33 -3.65 -1.62
N VAL A 32 -15.75 -3.45 -2.80
CA VAL A 32 -16.52 -3.22 -4.03
C VAL A 32 -17.39 -4.44 -4.36
N VAL A 33 -16.83 -5.65 -4.33
CA VAL A 33 -17.59 -6.88 -4.58
C VAL A 33 -18.77 -7.00 -3.60
N VAL A 34 -18.53 -6.78 -2.31
CA VAL A 34 -19.57 -6.85 -1.27
C VAL A 34 -20.69 -5.83 -1.51
N ILE A 35 -20.36 -4.60 -1.90
CA ILE A 35 -21.35 -3.56 -2.20
C ILE A 35 -22.24 -3.96 -3.39
N PHE A 36 -21.66 -4.48 -4.47
CA PHE A 36 -22.40 -4.79 -5.70
C PHE A 36 -23.11 -6.15 -5.66
N THR A 37 -22.58 -7.12 -4.92
CA THR A 37 -23.17 -8.47 -4.83
C THR A 37 -24.13 -8.62 -3.65
N GLY A 38 -24.07 -7.70 -2.66
CA GLY A 38 -24.87 -7.81 -1.45
C GLY A 38 -24.45 -8.96 -0.53
N THR A 39 -23.29 -9.59 -0.77
CA THR A 39 -22.74 -10.70 0.05
C THR A 39 -22.11 -10.23 1.36
N GLY A 40 -22.43 -9.02 1.80
CA GLY A 40 -21.90 -8.40 3.00
C GLY A 40 -22.53 -8.91 4.28
N ASN A 41 -22.04 -8.40 5.40
CA ASN A 41 -22.66 -8.69 6.68
C ASN A 41 -23.96 -7.90 6.80
N GLU A 42 -25.10 -8.59 6.77
CA GLU A 42 -26.43 -7.98 6.85
C GLU A 42 -26.61 -7.06 8.07
N GLN A 43 -25.95 -7.34 9.20
CA GLN A 43 -25.99 -6.48 10.39
C GLN A 43 -25.25 -5.15 10.20
N ILE A 44 -24.12 -5.15 9.49
CA ILE A 44 -23.37 -3.90 9.22
C ILE A 44 -24.05 -3.12 8.09
N ASP A 45 -24.65 -3.85 7.14
CA ASP A 45 -25.27 -3.29 5.96
C ASP A 45 -26.65 -2.67 6.21
N ALA A 46 -27.37 -3.15 7.24
CA ALA A 46 -28.65 -2.60 7.67
C ALA A 46 -28.50 -1.20 8.29
N ASP A 47 -27.41 -0.96 9.02
CA ASP A 47 -27.16 0.31 9.72
C ASP A 47 -26.27 1.27 8.91
N ALA A 48 -25.50 0.78 7.93
CA ALA A 48 -24.59 1.60 7.14
C ALA A 48 -25.24 2.13 5.85
N PRO A 49 -25.42 3.45 5.69
CA PRO A 49 -25.93 4.01 4.45
C PRO A 49 -24.95 3.78 3.28
N ILE A 50 -25.48 3.62 2.06
CA ILE A 50 -24.71 3.27 0.84
C ILE A 50 -23.49 4.19 0.63
N TRP A 51 -23.62 5.49 0.90
CA TRP A 51 -22.53 6.46 0.76
C TRP A 51 -21.33 6.13 1.66
N ALA A 52 -21.57 5.61 2.88
CA ALA A 52 -20.50 5.24 3.80
C ALA A 52 -19.72 4.02 3.29
N ARG A 53 -20.41 3.08 2.64
CA ARG A 53 -19.82 1.86 2.07
C ARG A 53 -18.95 2.18 0.85
N VAL A 54 -19.43 3.08 -0.01
CA VAL A 54 -18.64 3.62 -1.13
C VAL A 54 -17.44 4.43 -0.62
N ALA A 55 -17.63 5.28 0.39
CA ALA A 55 -16.54 6.06 0.99
C ALA A 55 -15.47 5.16 1.61
N ALA A 56 -15.85 4.08 2.30
CA ALA A 56 -14.89 3.10 2.85
C ALA A 56 -14.03 2.46 1.75
N SER A 57 -14.65 2.08 0.63
CA SER A 57 -13.93 1.54 -0.54
C SER A 57 -12.98 2.58 -1.13
N ALA A 58 -13.43 3.83 -1.26
CA ALA A 58 -12.60 4.94 -1.75
C ALA A 58 -11.41 5.22 -0.82
N ILE A 59 -11.60 5.16 0.50
CA ILE A 59 -10.54 5.33 1.51
C ILE A 59 -9.51 4.21 1.39
N MET A 60 -9.93 2.97 1.16
CA MET A 60 -9.01 1.84 0.96
C MET A 60 -8.15 2.00 -0.30
N VAL A 61 -8.77 2.45 -1.40
CA VAL A 61 -8.05 2.78 -2.64
C VAL A 61 -7.08 3.96 -2.42
N ALA A 62 -7.52 5.02 -1.75
CA ALA A 62 -6.67 6.16 -1.41
C ALA A 62 -5.48 5.73 -0.52
N SER A 63 -5.72 4.82 0.43
CA SER A 63 -4.67 4.26 1.29
C SER A 63 -3.64 3.48 0.47
N TYR A 64 -4.08 2.68 -0.51
CA TYR A 64 -3.16 2.02 -1.45
C TYR A 64 -2.26 3.03 -2.18
N PHE A 65 -2.84 4.12 -2.70
CA PHE A 65 -2.06 5.16 -3.38
C PHE A 65 -1.11 5.89 -2.42
N ALA A 66 -1.52 6.14 -1.17
CA ALA A 66 -0.67 6.73 -0.16
C ALA A 66 0.55 5.83 0.14
N TRP A 67 0.34 4.52 0.31
CA TRP A 67 1.43 3.55 0.48
C TRP A 67 2.35 3.48 -0.74
N SER A 68 1.79 3.52 -1.95
CA SER A 68 2.57 3.60 -3.19
C SER A 68 3.44 4.86 -3.24
N GLY A 69 2.90 6.01 -2.81
CA GLY A 69 3.62 7.27 -2.73
C GLY A 69 4.76 7.22 -1.71
N ILE A 70 4.51 6.65 -0.52
CA ILE A 70 5.53 6.46 0.52
C ILE A 70 6.65 5.55 0.00
N SER A 71 6.32 4.44 -0.67
CA SER A 71 7.29 3.55 -1.31
C SER A 71 8.17 4.31 -2.30
N TYR A 72 7.56 5.12 -3.17
CA TYR A 72 8.26 5.89 -4.18
C TYR A 72 9.18 6.96 -3.58
N LEU A 73 8.69 7.71 -2.59
CA LEU A 73 9.47 8.75 -1.91
C LEU A 73 10.65 8.14 -1.14
N PHE A 74 10.44 7.00 -0.47
CA PHE A 74 11.49 6.30 0.25
C PHE A 74 12.59 5.81 -0.69
N ASP A 75 12.23 5.17 -1.81
CA ASP A 75 13.21 4.77 -2.82
C ASP A 75 13.91 5.99 -3.43
N SER A 76 13.18 7.06 -3.77
CA SER A 76 13.77 8.28 -4.35
C SER A 76 14.75 8.97 -3.39
N ALA A 77 14.42 9.04 -2.10
CA ALA A 77 15.28 9.60 -1.07
C ALA A 77 16.55 8.76 -0.89
N LEU A 78 16.42 7.44 -0.87
CA LEU A 78 17.56 6.52 -0.88
C LEU A 78 18.44 6.75 -2.11
N PHE A 79 17.86 6.84 -3.32
CA PHE A 79 18.63 7.06 -4.55
C PHE A 79 19.35 8.42 -4.58
N LYS A 80 18.73 9.49 -4.07
CA LYS A 80 19.40 10.81 -3.96
C LYS A 80 20.56 10.80 -2.98
N LEU A 81 20.45 10.03 -1.89
CA LEU A 81 21.49 9.91 -0.89
C LEU A 81 22.63 9.00 -1.33
N THR A 82 22.39 8.06 -2.26
CA THR A 82 23.39 7.06 -2.69
C THR A 82 23.51 6.98 -4.21
N PRO A 83 24.27 7.90 -4.85
CA PRO A 83 24.47 7.92 -6.30
C PRO A 83 25.25 6.72 -6.85
N GLU A 84 26.10 6.10 -6.02
CA GLU A 84 27.01 5.01 -6.42
C GLU A 84 26.32 3.65 -6.58
N GLY A 85 25.11 3.47 -6.05
CA GLY A 85 24.33 2.23 -6.14
C GLY A 85 23.56 2.02 -7.44
N ARG A 86 23.68 2.95 -8.41
CA ARG A 86 22.94 2.95 -9.69
C ARG A 86 23.16 1.67 -10.52
N THR A 87 24.24 0.94 -10.28
CA THR A 87 24.64 -0.26 -11.02
C THR A 87 24.23 -1.58 -10.37
N LEU A 88 23.93 -1.62 -9.07
CA LEU A 88 23.62 -2.88 -8.37
C LEU A 88 22.16 -3.33 -8.49
N THR A 89 21.26 -2.48 -8.99
CA THR A 89 19.83 -2.80 -9.12
C THR A 89 19.33 -2.85 -10.57
N LEU A 90 20.21 -2.75 -11.56
CA LEU A 90 19.85 -2.95 -12.97
C LEU A 90 20.10 -4.39 -13.46
N PHE A 91 20.98 -5.15 -12.79
CA PHE A 91 21.24 -6.56 -13.11
C PHE A 91 21.65 -7.35 -11.84
N ASN A 92 20.66 -7.79 -11.06
CA ASN A 92 20.66 -9.07 -10.35
C ASN A 92 19.30 -9.30 -9.68
#